data_AF-B1XWA4-F1
#
_entry.id   AF-B1XWA4-F1
#
_cell.length_a   1.000
_cell.length_b   1.000
_cell.length_c   1.000
_cell.angle_alpha   90.00
_cell.angle_beta   90.00
_cell.angle_gamma   90.00
#
_symmetry.space_group_name_H-M   'P 1'
#
loop_
_entity.id
_entity.type
_entity.pdbx_description
1 polymer ?
#
loop_
_entity_poly.entity_id
_entity_poly.type
_entity_poly.pdbx_seq_one_letter_code
_entity_poly.pdbx_strand_id
1 'polypeptide(L)'
;MAFVAVLVDCDNTAPDVLEHALRVVAQFGQVVLRRGYSSHTTLANKWQEALVRLAFTPCLQFQYAAGKNTSDIALALDALEAMFDRRSDTFCLVTSDSDFAYLGGLGQYLKRTDPAFSPKTDGHCGLLDMLRTYDLLVVQQEPGGHWTVRLEPRAEGEEG
;
A
#
# COMPACT_ATOMS: atom_id res chain seq x y z
N MET A 1 -15.28 -16.92 6.40
CA MET A 1 -15.40 -15.57 5.78
C MET A 1 -14.07 -14.88 5.99
N ALA A 2 -13.51 -14.29 4.94
CA ALA A 2 -12.27 -13.53 5.00
C ALA A 2 -12.49 -12.18 5.69
N PHE A 3 -11.48 -11.69 6.40
CA PHE A 3 -11.45 -10.34 6.97
C PHE A 3 -10.70 -9.40 6.03
N VAL A 4 -11.43 -8.43 5.48
CA VAL A 4 -10.93 -7.52 4.45
C VAL A 4 -10.57 -6.17 5.05
N ALA A 5 -9.36 -5.71 4.78
CA ALA A 5 -8.93 -4.33 5.00
C ALA A 5 -9.05 -3.51 3.71
N VAL A 6 -9.62 -2.31 3.79
CA VAL A 6 -9.66 -1.34 2.70
C VAL A 6 -8.78 -0.15 3.07
N LEU A 7 -7.71 0.04 2.33
CA LEU A 7 -6.68 1.06 2.56
C LEU A 7 -6.59 1.95 1.32
N VAL A 8 -6.78 3.25 1.50
CA VAL A 8 -6.97 4.19 0.38
C VAL A 8 -5.88 5.25 0.41
N ASP A 9 -5.16 5.40 -0.68
CA ASP A 9 -4.29 6.54 -0.90
C ASP A 9 -5.12 7.73 -1.41
N CYS A 10 -5.40 8.66 -0.50
CA CYS A 10 -6.24 9.81 -0.76
C CYS A 10 -5.51 10.95 -1.51
N ASP A 11 -4.18 10.91 -1.60
CA ASP A 11 -3.43 11.92 -2.37
C ASP A 11 -3.56 11.69 -3.88
N ASN A 12 -3.66 10.42 -4.28
CA ASN A 12 -3.64 10.02 -5.69
C ASN A 12 -5.00 9.57 -6.24
N THR A 13 -6.01 9.34 -5.41
CA THR A 13 -7.34 8.88 -5.86
C THR A 13 -8.44 9.94 -5.69
N ALA A 14 -9.63 9.67 -6.23
CA ALA A 14 -10.81 10.50 -6.08
C ALA A 14 -11.86 9.82 -5.16
N PRO A 15 -12.61 10.55 -4.32
CA PRO A 15 -13.49 9.95 -3.30
C PRO A 15 -14.63 9.08 -3.83
N ASP A 16 -15.04 9.28 -5.09
CA ASP A 16 -16.11 8.53 -5.76
C ASP A 16 -15.76 7.04 -5.94
N VAL A 17 -14.48 6.69 -5.93
CA VAL A 17 -14.02 5.29 -6.01
C VAL A 17 -14.46 4.45 -4.81
N LEU A 18 -14.67 5.07 -3.63
CA LEU A 18 -14.90 4.33 -2.39
C LEU A 18 -16.17 3.48 -2.41
N GLU A 19 -17.25 3.98 -3.00
CA GLU A 19 -18.51 3.25 -3.08
C GLU A 19 -18.40 2.03 -3.99
N HIS A 20 -17.67 2.18 -5.10
CA HIS A 20 -17.36 1.07 -5.99
C HIS A 20 -16.45 0.05 -5.30
N ALA A 21 -15.36 0.50 -4.67
CA ALA A 21 -14.42 -0.36 -3.95
C ALA A 21 -15.13 -1.15 -2.85
N LEU A 22 -15.97 -0.51 -2.03
CA LEU A 22 -16.75 -1.16 -0.98
C LEU A 22 -17.72 -2.22 -1.52
N ARG A 23 -18.34 -1.96 -2.67
CA ARG A 23 -19.21 -2.95 -3.34
C ARG A 23 -18.42 -4.18 -3.79
N VAL A 24 -17.26 -3.97 -4.39
CA VAL A 24 -16.37 -5.04 -4.85
C VAL A 24 -15.84 -5.83 -3.64
N VAL A 25 -15.34 -5.19 -2.59
CA VAL A 25 -14.78 -5.92 -1.44
C VAL A 25 -15.80 -6.73 -0.64
N ALA A 26 -17.08 -6.33 -0.68
CA ALA A 26 -18.15 -7.06 -0.02
C ALA A 26 -18.32 -8.49 -0.57
N GLN A 27 -17.86 -8.77 -1.79
CA GLN A 27 -17.89 -10.12 -2.36
C GLN A 27 -16.77 -11.03 -1.84
N PHE A 28 -15.69 -10.44 -1.32
CA PHE A 28 -14.52 -11.17 -0.84
C PHE A 28 -14.56 -11.46 0.66
N GLY A 29 -15.28 -10.67 1.46
CA GLY A 29 -15.43 -10.93 2.88
C GLY A 29 -15.99 -9.77 3.70
N GLN A 30 -15.85 -9.88 5.02
CA GLN A 30 -16.29 -8.83 5.93
C GLN A 30 -15.23 -7.73 6.00
N VAL A 31 -15.63 -6.49 5.68
CA VAL A 31 -14.75 -5.33 5.83
C VAL A 31 -14.60 -4.99 7.32
N VAL A 32 -13.40 -5.15 7.85
CA VAL A 32 -13.07 -4.93 9.27
C VAL A 32 -12.16 -3.73 9.51
N LEU A 33 -11.50 -3.23 8.45
CA LEU A 33 -10.62 -2.07 8.51
C LEU A 33 -10.88 -1.16 7.31
N ARG A 34 -10.99 0.15 7.58
CA ARG A 34 -11.18 1.20 6.56
C ARG A 34 -10.30 2.39 6.92
N ARG A 35 -9.26 2.66 6.13
CA ARG A 35 -8.31 3.76 6.38
C ARG A 35 -8.04 4.55 5.11
N GLY A 36 -7.92 5.88 5.24
CA GLY A 36 -7.55 6.79 4.15
C GLY A 36 -6.31 7.62 4.51
N TYR A 37 -5.27 7.56 3.68
CA TYR A 37 -3.94 8.14 3.97
C TYR A 37 -3.71 9.36 3.09
N SER A 38 -3.42 10.51 3.70
CA SER A 38 -3.07 11.73 2.97
C SER A 38 -2.69 12.89 3.91
N SER A 39 -2.26 14.01 3.33
CA SER A 39 -2.05 15.29 4.01
C SER A 39 -3.33 15.90 4.59
N HIS A 40 -3.18 16.78 5.59
CA HIS A 40 -4.30 17.49 6.23
C HIS A 40 -5.16 18.25 5.21
N THR A 41 -4.50 18.95 4.28
CA THR A 41 -5.16 19.75 3.24
C THR A 41 -6.06 18.91 2.34
N THR A 42 -5.61 17.75 1.90
CA THR A 42 -6.40 16.87 1.04
C THR A 42 -7.52 16.19 1.82
N LEU A 43 -7.22 15.71 3.03
CA LEU A 43 -8.21 15.09 3.91
C LEU A 43 -9.36 16.05 4.24
N ALA A 44 -9.05 17.28 4.66
CA ALA A 44 -10.06 18.27 5.04
C ALA A 44 -10.89 18.78 3.85
N ASN A 45 -10.26 19.08 2.71
CA ASN A 45 -10.94 19.79 1.62
C ASN A 45 -11.65 18.87 0.63
N LYS A 46 -11.18 17.63 0.44
CA LYS A 46 -11.70 16.71 -0.59
C LYS A 46 -12.33 15.45 -0.01
N TRP A 47 -11.77 14.91 1.06
CA TRP A 47 -12.10 13.56 1.52
C TRP A 47 -12.97 13.51 2.78
N GLN A 48 -13.06 14.60 3.55
CA GLN A 48 -13.72 14.62 4.84
C GLN A 48 -15.15 14.07 4.77
N GLU A 49 -15.96 14.55 3.82
CA GLU A 49 -17.34 14.09 3.68
C GLU A 49 -17.42 12.59 3.35
N ALA A 50 -16.63 12.12 2.38
CA ALA A 50 -16.64 10.73 1.93
C ALA A 50 -16.15 9.77 3.02
N LEU A 51 -15.06 10.12 3.72
CA LEU A 51 -14.51 9.30 4.80
C LEU A 51 -15.50 9.18 5.97
N VAL A 52 -16.15 10.28 6.35
CA VAL A 52 -17.20 10.26 7.39
C VAL A 52 -18.40 9.44 6.94
N ARG A 53 -18.90 9.67 5.72
CA ARG A 53 -20.08 8.98 5.17
C ARG A 53 -19.88 7.47 5.09
N LEU A 54 -18.69 7.02 4.74
CA LEU A 54 -18.36 5.61 4.52
C LEU A 54 -17.61 4.95 5.68
N ALA A 55 -17.50 5.65 6.82
CA ALA A 55 -16.84 5.19 8.05
C ALA A 55 -15.39 4.75 7.84
N PHE A 56 -14.62 5.55 7.11
CA PHE A 56 -13.16 5.42 7.01
C PHE A 56 -12.48 6.26 8.10
N THR A 57 -11.45 5.70 8.70
CA THR A 57 -10.56 6.43 9.62
C THR A 57 -9.54 7.23 8.80
N PRO A 58 -9.48 8.57 8.93
CA PRO A 58 -8.44 9.37 8.29
C PRO A 58 -7.09 9.16 8.98
N CYS A 59 -6.05 8.89 8.20
CA CYS A 59 -4.67 8.67 8.62
C CYS A 59 -3.80 9.83 8.11
N LEU A 60 -3.70 10.89 8.91
CA LEU A 60 -2.95 12.09 8.57
C LEU A 60 -1.46 11.82 8.38
N GLN A 61 -0.92 12.23 7.24
CA GLN A 61 0.51 12.16 6.93
C GLN A 61 1.14 13.54 6.86
N PHE A 62 2.26 13.71 7.57
CA PHE A 62 3.07 14.91 7.49
C PHE A 62 4.09 14.76 6.36
N GLN A 63 3.91 15.53 5.29
CA GLN A 63 4.86 15.56 4.18
C GLN A 63 6.08 16.41 4.57
N TYR A 64 7.21 15.76 4.87
CA TYR A 64 8.46 16.43 5.23
C TYR A 64 9.24 16.98 4.03
N ALA A 65 8.90 16.56 2.80
CA ALA A 65 9.38 17.14 1.55
C ALA A 65 8.38 16.81 0.41
N ALA A 66 8.23 17.72 -0.55
CA ALA A 66 7.39 17.50 -1.72
C ALA A 66 7.89 16.31 -2.56
N GLY A 67 6.97 15.45 -3.01
CA GLY A 67 7.29 14.27 -3.83
C GLY A 67 7.83 13.07 -3.06
N LYS A 68 7.65 12.99 -1.74
CA LYS A 68 7.97 11.80 -0.95
C LYS A 68 6.74 10.91 -0.76
N ASN A 69 6.93 9.61 -0.97
CA ASN A 69 5.95 8.52 -0.86
C ASN A 69 5.50 8.24 0.60
N THR A 70 5.27 9.27 1.41
CA THR A 70 4.95 9.12 2.84
C THR A 70 3.63 8.39 3.03
N SER A 71 2.61 8.74 2.24
CA SER A 71 1.29 8.10 2.28
C SER A 71 1.36 6.63 1.87
N ASP A 72 2.12 6.29 0.82
CA ASP A 72 2.33 4.91 0.38
C ASP A 72 3.02 4.06 1.44
N ILE A 73 4.07 4.61 2.06
CA ILE A 73 4.82 3.91 3.10
C ILE A 73 3.92 3.68 4.32
N ALA A 74 3.14 4.67 4.74
CA ALA A 74 2.19 4.55 5.86
C ALA A 74 1.07 3.54 5.58
N LEU A 75 0.57 3.51 4.35
CA LEU A 75 -0.43 2.57 3.89
C LEU A 75 0.11 1.13 3.91
N ALA A 76 1.29 0.90 3.34
CA ALA A 76 1.95 -0.41 3.35
C ALA A 76 2.25 -0.91 4.77
N LEU A 77 2.66 0.01 5.64
CA LEU A 77 2.89 -0.22 7.07
C LEU A 77 1.66 -0.77 7.79
N ASP A 78 0.53 -0.09 7.61
CA ASP A 78 -0.72 -0.48 8.25
C ASP A 78 -1.27 -1.79 7.69
N ALA A 79 -1.06 -2.06 6.39
CA ALA A 79 -1.39 -3.34 5.79
C ALA A 79 -0.61 -4.49 6.45
N LEU A 80 0.70 -4.32 6.59
CA LEU A 80 1.57 -5.30 7.23
C LEU A 80 1.21 -5.49 8.71
N GLU A 81 0.98 -4.41 9.46
CA GLU A 81 0.55 -4.49 10.86
C GLU A 81 -0.77 -5.25 11.01
N ALA A 82 -1.77 -4.95 10.16
CA ALA A 82 -3.05 -5.66 10.16
C ALA A 82 -2.91 -7.15 9.80
N MET A 83 -1.96 -7.51 8.93
CA MET A 83 -1.61 -8.89 8.61
C MET A 83 -0.96 -9.59 9.80
N PHE A 84 0.06 -8.97 10.42
CA PHE A 84 0.78 -9.54 11.56
C PHE A 84 -0.13 -9.74 12.78
N ASP A 85 -1.01 -8.79 13.06
CA ASP A 85 -1.99 -8.87 14.15
C ASP A 85 -3.14 -9.84 13.86
N ARG A 86 -3.20 -10.44 12.66
CA ARG A 86 -4.33 -11.23 12.15
C ARG A 86 -5.66 -10.47 12.19
N ARG A 87 -5.61 -9.14 12.08
CA ARG A 87 -6.79 -8.27 11.96
C ARG A 87 -7.40 -8.37 10.57
N SER A 88 -6.62 -8.69 9.55
CA SER A 88 -7.12 -8.89 8.18
C SER A 88 -6.26 -9.91 7.44
N ASP A 89 -6.90 -10.74 6.63
CA ASP A 89 -6.28 -11.76 5.78
C ASP A 89 -6.39 -11.44 4.29
N THR A 90 -7.21 -10.44 3.94
CA THR A 90 -7.44 -9.95 2.58
C THR A 90 -7.31 -8.43 2.56
N PHE A 91 -6.69 -7.87 1.53
CA PHE A 91 -6.40 -6.44 1.43
C PHE A 91 -6.91 -5.87 0.10
N CYS A 92 -7.63 -4.77 0.18
CA CYS A 92 -8.01 -3.92 -0.95
C CYS A 92 -7.25 -2.61 -0.83
N LEU A 93 -6.26 -2.43 -1.69
CA LEU A 93 -5.47 -1.21 -1.78
C LEU A 93 -6.08 -0.34 -2.89
N VAL A 94 -6.57 0.82 -2.53
CA VAL A 94 -7.17 1.79 -3.46
C VAL A 94 -6.13 2.88 -3.67
N THR A 95 -5.32 2.72 -4.70
CA THR A 95 -4.29 3.68 -5.11
C THR A 95 -4.44 3.95 -6.61
N SER A 96 -4.08 5.15 -7.05
CA SER A 96 -3.99 5.49 -8.48
C SER A 96 -2.58 5.30 -9.03
N ASP A 97 -1.58 5.14 -8.16
CA ASP A 97 -0.20 4.98 -8.56
C ASP A 97 0.04 3.50 -8.81
N SER A 98 0.15 3.16 -10.10
CA SER A 98 0.74 1.91 -10.58
C SER A 98 2.26 1.87 -10.35
N ASP A 99 2.77 2.80 -9.54
CA ASP A 99 4.14 3.27 -9.57
C ASP A 99 4.98 2.70 -8.44
N PHE A 100 6.26 2.68 -8.74
CA PHE A 100 7.23 1.83 -8.13
C PHE A 100 7.68 2.37 -6.76
N ALA A 101 7.80 1.51 -5.76
CA ALA A 101 8.40 1.83 -4.47
C ALA A 101 9.94 1.85 -4.57
N TYR A 102 10.60 2.86 -4.00
CA TYR A 102 12.06 2.90 -3.96
C TYR A 102 12.64 1.77 -3.10
N LEU A 103 13.57 1.00 -3.66
CA LEU A 103 14.26 -0.12 -3.00
C LEU A 103 14.92 0.30 -1.68
N GLY A 104 15.53 1.50 -1.67
CA GLY A 104 16.18 2.05 -0.48
C GLY A 104 15.19 2.33 0.66
N GLY A 105 14.00 2.85 0.32
CA GLY A 105 12.93 3.07 1.29
C GLY A 105 12.38 1.74 1.83
N LEU A 106 12.14 0.77 0.95
CA LEU A 106 11.68 -0.57 1.33
C LEU A 106 12.67 -1.27 2.26
N GLY A 107 13.98 -1.19 1.97
CA GLY A 107 15.01 -1.81 2.80
C GLY A 107 15.17 -1.18 4.18
N GLN A 108 15.11 0.15 4.29
CA GLN A 108 15.10 0.82 5.60
C GLN A 108 13.85 0.45 6.41
N TYR A 109 12.72 0.33 5.72
CA TYR A 109 11.46 -0.01 6.33
C TYR A 109 11.46 -1.43 6.91
N LEU A 110 11.90 -2.44 6.13
CA LEU A 110 11.98 -3.83 6.59
C LEU A 110 12.87 -3.96 7.84
N LYS A 111 14.00 -3.26 7.88
CA LYS A 111 14.88 -3.21 9.07
C LYS A 111 14.27 -2.52 10.28
N ARG A 112 13.33 -1.58 10.07
CA ARG A 112 12.65 -0.90 11.19
C ARG A 112 11.54 -1.77 11.77
N THR A 113 10.82 -2.51 10.92
CA THR A 113 9.74 -3.41 11.33
C THR A 113 10.28 -4.71 11.93
N ASP A 114 11.34 -5.26 11.34
CA ASP A 114 12.06 -6.40 11.88
C ASP A 114 13.56 -6.04 11.92
N PRO A 115 14.10 -5.65 13.09
CA PRO A 115 15.52 -5.36 13.24
C PRO A 115 16.45 -6.52 12.91
N ALA A 116 15.94 -7.77 12.94
CA ALA A 116 16.69 -8.96 12.53
C ALA A 116 16.62 -9.20 11.02
N PHE A 117 15.76 -8.49 10.29
CA PHE A 117 15.62 -8.62 8.86
C PHE A 117 16.95 -8.37 8.14
N SER A 118 17.36 -9.37 7.36
CA SER A 118 18.53 -9.31 6.52
C SER A 118 18.33 -10.26 5.33
N PRO A 119 18.44 -9.78 4.08
CA PRO A 119 18.36 -10.63 2.89
C PRO A 119 19.38 -11.79 2.90
N LYS A 120 20.50 -11.60 3.61
CA LYS A 120 21.53 -12.64 3.77
C LYS A 120 21.05 -13.81 4.63
N THR A 121 20.10 -13.59 5.53
CA THR A 121 19.53 -14.65 6.36
C THR A 121 18.79 -15.67 5.50
N ASP A 122 18.17 -15.22 4.41
CA ASP A 122 17.52 -16.07 3.40
C ASP A 122 18.47 -16.49 2.25
N GLY A 123 19.77 -16.22 2.38
CA GLY A 123 20.80 -16.64 1.42
C GLY A 123 21.00 -15.70 0.22
N HIS A 124 20.38 -14.51 0.22
CA HIS A 124 20.52 -13.54 -0.87
C HIS A 124 21.68 -12.57 -0.66
N CYS A 125 22.35 -12.18 -1.75
CA CYS A 125 23.49 -11.27 -1.70
C CYS A 125 23.11 -9.82 -1.32
N GLY A 126 21.82 -9.47 -1.42
CA GLY A 126 21.26 -8.18 -1.02
C GLY A 126 19.75 -8.09 -1.27
N LEU A 127 19.13 -6.96 -0.90
CA LEU A 127 17.68 -6.80 -1.03
C LEU A 127 17.22 -6.84 -2.49
N LEU A 128 17.99 -6.27 -3.41
CA LEU A 128 17.70 -6.33 -4.85
C LEU A 128 17.66 -7.78 -5.36
N ASP A 129 18.62 -8.59 -4.90
CA ASP A 129 18.75 -10.00 -5.29
C ASP A 129 17.58 -10.83 -4.75
N MET A 130 17.22 -10.61 -3.48
CA MET A 130 16.05 -11.19 -2.85
C MET A 130 14.75 -10.80 -3.56
N LEU A 131 14.53 -9.52 -3.89
CA LEU A 131 13.26 -9.11 -4.49
C LEU A 131 13.06 -9.67 -5.91
N ARG A 132 14.14 -9.95 -6.63
CA ARG A 132 14.09 -10.57 -7.96
C ARG A 132 13.67 -12.04 -7.95
N THR A 133 13.68 -12.71 -6.80
CA THR A 133 13.23 -14.12 -6.72
C THR A 133 11.72 -14.25 -6.55
N TYR A 134 11.02 -13.14 -6.31
CA TYR A 134 9.56 -13.14 -6.24
C TYR A 134 8.97 -12.82 -7.61
N ASP A 135 8.29 -13.81 -8.20
CA ASP A 135 7.64 -13.66 -9.51
C ASP A 135 6.59 -12.54 -9.54
N LEU A 136 5.98 -12.24 -8.38
CA LEU A 136 4.99 -11.18 -8.24
C LEU A 136 5.60 -9.77 -8.20
N LEU A 137 6.93 -9.62 -8.23
CA LEU A 137 7.62 -8.34 -8.11
C LEU A 137 8.43 -8.03 -9.37
N VAL A 138 8.20 -6.84 -9.93
CA VAL A 138 9.01 -6.28 -11.00
C VAL A 138 9.94 -5.24 -10.42
N VAL A 139 11.25 -5.48 -10.58
CA VAL A 139 12.30 -4.56 -10.11
C VAL A 139 12.96 -3.87 -11.30
N GLN A 140 12.91 -2.54 -11.33
CA GLN A 140 13.43 -1.72 -12.43
C GLN A 140 14.50 -0.74 -11.94
N GLN A 141 15.49 -0.46 -12.79
CA GLN A 141 16.47 0.60 -12.55
C GLN A 141 16.00 1.88 -13.26
N GLU A 142 15.87 2.96 -12.51
CA GLU A 142 15.48 4.25 -13.05
C GLU A 142 16.69 5.00 -13.65
N PRO A 143 16.47 5.96 -14.56
CA PRO A 143 17.56 6.75 -15.17
C PRO A 143 18.47 7.45 -14.15
N GLY A 144 17.97 7.72 -12.94
CA GLY A 144 18.73 8.27 -11.82
C GLY A 144 19.58 7.26 -11.04
N GLY A 145 19.72 6.02 -11.52
CA GLY A 145 20.56 4.96 -10.92
C GLY A 145 19.98 4.27 -9.69
N HIS A 146 18.86 4.76 -9.16
CA HIS A 146 18.13 4.11 -8.06
C HIS A 146 17.25 2.98 -8.58
N TRP A 147 16.95 2.04 -7.68
CA TRP A 147 16.10 0.88 -7.97
C TRP A 147 14.73 1.09 -7.39
N THR A 148 13.72 0.68 -8.15
CA THR A 148 12.32 0.74 -7.76
C THR A 148 11.68 -0.63 -7.96
N VAL A 149 10.70 -0.96 -7.13
CA VAL A 149 9.98 -2.24 -7.14
C VAL A 149 8.49 -1.98 -7.23
N ARG A 150 7.81 -2.74 -8.07
CA ARG A 150 6.34 -2.74 -8.16
C ARG A 150 5.82 -4.17 -8.19
N LEU A 151 4.52 -4.32 -8.00
CA LEU A 151 3.85 -5.60 -8.28
C LEU A 151 3.85 -5.84 -9.79
N GLU A 152 4.00 -7.09 -10.21
CA GLU A 152 3.74 -7.49 -11.59
C GLU A 152 2.27 -7.15 -11.92
N PRO A 153 1.99 -6.46 -13.05
CA PRO A 153 0.63 -6.27 -13.51
C PRO A 153 0.04 -7.64 -13.77
N ARG A 154 -0.86 -8.08 -12.89
CA ARG A 154 -1.56 -9.34 -13.10
C ARG A 154 -2.41 -9.16 -14.35
N ALA A 155 -2.16 -9.97 -15.38
CA ALA A 155 -3.02 -9.99 -16.56
C ALA A 155 -4.46 -10.18 -16.08
N GLU A 156 -5.32 -9.20 -16.38
CA GLU A 156 -6.76 -9.32 -16.20
C GLU A 156 -7.24 -10.43 -17.13
N GLY A 157 -7.25 -11.65 -16.62
CA GLY A 157 -7.88 -12.80 -17.25
C GLY A 157 -9.38 -12.73 -17.02
N GLU A 158 -10.10 -12.41 -18.08
CA GLU A 158 -11.36 -13.06 -18.49
C GLU A 158 -12.24 -13.63 -17.37
N GLU A 159 -13.21 -12.85 -16.91
CA GLU A 159 -14.46 -13.41 -16.37
C GLU A 159 -15.62 -12.83 -17.18
N GLY A 160 -16.15 -13.67 -18.08
CA GLY A 160 -17.39 -13.44 -18.83
C GLY A 160 -18.63 -13.87 -18.08
#